data_AF-A0A0H1AJ37-F1
#
_entry.id   AF-A0A0H1AJ37-F1
#
_cell.length_a   1.000
_cell.length_b   1.000
_cell.length_c   1.000
_cell.angle_alpha   90.00
_cell.angle_beta   90.00
_cell.angle_gamma   90.00
#
_symmetry.space_group_name_H-M   'P 1'
#
loop_
_entity.id
_entity.type
_entity.pdbx_description
1 polymer ?
#
loop_
_entity_poly.entity_id
_entity_poly.type
_entity_poly.pdbx_seq_one_letter_code
_entity_poly.pdbx_strand_id
1 'polypeptide(L)'
;MAAPLAVWALHFVAVYSLQGLACARGLGRAPVAGLEAVTWALWALTLLALLGIAWSGRAAWRARHAAAAARPAGDRRHFLPLLTALVALVAAIGVVFTALPVALLPTCA
;
A
#
# COMPACT_ATOMS: atom_id res chain seq x y z
N MET A 1 -13.03 7.17 -2.12
CA MET A 1 -12.86 6.39 -3.36
C MET A 1 -11.40 6.36 -3.81
N ALA A 2 -10.76 7.50 -4.11
CA ALA A 2 -9.39 7.52 -4.65
C ALA A 2 -8.25 7.42 -3.61
N ALA A 3 -8.56 7.58 -2.31
CA ALA A 3 -7.56 7.55 -1.23
C ALA A 3 -6.63 6.30 -1.23
N PRO A 4 -7.11 5.06 -1.43
CA PRO A 4 -6.22 3.88 -1.45
C PRO A 4 -5.25 3.92 -2.64
N LEU A 5 -5.74 4.44 -3.77
CA LEU A 5 -4.99 4.59 -5.02
C LEU A 5 -3.90 5.66 -4.89
N ALA A 6 -4.20 6.76 -4.22
CA ALA A 6 -3.22 7.79 -3.88
C ALA A 6 -2.14 7.27 -2.91
N VAL A 7 -2.52 6.48 -1.90
CA VAL A 7 -1.57 5.84 -0.97
C VAL A 7 -0.65 4.89 -1.73
N TRP A 8 -1.18 4.07 -2.64
CA TRP A 8 -0.37 3.19 -3.49
C TRP A 8 0.59 3.99 -4.38
N ALA A 9 0.12 5.03 -5.07
CA ALA A 9 0.97 5.84 -5.93
C ALA A 9 2.10 6.54 -5.15
N LEU A 10 1.78 7.09 -3.98
CA LEU A 10 2.77 7.72 -3.10
C LEU A 10 3.79 6.71 -2.59
N HIS A 11 3.34 5.53 -2.18
CA HIS A 11 4.20 4.43 -1.76
C HIS A 11 5.15 4.00 -2.89
N PHE A 12 4.63 3.82 -4.11
CA PHE A 12 5.42 3.44 -5.28
C PHE A 12 6.52 4.48 -5.58
N VAL A 13 6.16 5.76 -5.65
CA VAL A 13 7.12 6.84 -5.88
C VAL A 13 8.18 6.89 -4.78
N ALA A 14 7.78 6.76 -3.52
CA ALA A 14 8.71 6.77 -2.39
C ALA A 14 9.70 5.60 -2.45
N VAL A 15 9.21 4.37 -2.61
CA VAL A 15 10.01 3.14 -2.67
C VAL A 15 10.98 3.15 -3.86
N TYR A 16 10.52 3.58 -5.03
CA TYR A 16 11.36 3.64 -6.22
C TYR A 16 12.44 4.73 -6.10
N SER A 17 12.08 5.91 -5.61
CA SER A 17 13.02 7.02 -5.41
C SER A 17 14.08 6.69 -4.35
N LEU A 18 13.68 6.05 -3.25
CA LEU A 18 14.59 5.61 -2.20
C LEU A 18 15.60 4.58 -2.73
N GLN A 19 15.16 3.60 -3.53
CA GLN A 19 16.07 2.64 -4.16
C GLN A 19 17.06 3.34 -5.10
N GLY A 20 16.59 4.24 -5.97
CA GLY A 20 17.46 5.02 -6.85
C GLY A 20 18.51 5.83 -6.09
N LEU A 21 18.10 6.50 -5.00
CA LEU A 21 19.00 7.25 -4.13
C LEU A 21 20.00 6.34 -3.39
N ALA A 22 19.55 5.18 -2.91
CA ALA A 22 20.40 4.21 -2.24
C ALA A 22 21.52 3.70 -3.15
N CYS A 23 21.20 3.40 -4.41
CA CYS A 23 22.18 2.91 -5.36
C CYS A 23 23.08 4.02 -5.90
N ALA A 24 22.53 5.19 -6.23
CA ALA A 24 23.32 6.30 -6.78
C ALA A 24 24.22 6.99 -5.75
N ARG A 25 23.80 7.08 -4.48
CA ARG A 25 24.50 7.82 -3.42
C ARG A 25 25.08 6.93 -2.32
N GLY A 26 24.85 5.61 -2.37
CA GLY A 26 25.26 4.70 -1.31
C GLY A 26 24.52 4.93 0.03
N LEU A 27 23.35 5.55 -0.01
CA LEU A 27 22.56 5.87 1.18
C LEU A 27 21.98 4.60 1.81
N GLY A 28 22.09 4.49 3.14
CA GLY A 28 21.45 3.41 3.88
C GLY A 28 22.10 2.03 3.72
N ARG A 29 23.38 1.98 3.29
CA ARG A 29 24.18 0.75 3.22
C ARG A 29 24.78 0.28 4.54
N ALA A 30 24.45 0.96 5.64
CA ALA A 30 24.83 0.48 6.96
C ALA A 30 23.94 -0.73 7.30
N PRO A 31 24.54 -1.90 7.63
CA PRO A 31 23.76 -3.06 8.01
C PRO A 31 23.12 -2.83 9.39
N VAL A 32 21.81 -3.00 9.46
CA VAL A 32 21.00 -2.96 10.67
C VAL A 32 20.32 -4.32 10.82
N ALA A 33 20.65 -5.04 11.89
CA ALA A 33 20.14 -6.40 12.13
C ALA A 33 20.37 -7.38 10.96
N GLY A 34 21.51 -7.26 10.26
CA GLY A 34 21.89 -8.14 9.15
C GLY A 34 21.30 -7.78 7.78
N LEU A 35 20.53 -6.69 7.67
CA LEU A 35 19.96 -6.16 6.43
C LEU A 35 20.34 -4.69 6.23
N GLU A 36 20.38 -4.21 5.00
CA GLU A 36 20.62 -2.78 4.70
C GLU A 36 19.55 -1.92 5.37
N ALA A 37 19.93 -0.78 5.97
CA ALA A 37 18.98 0.16 6.56
C ALA A 37 17.89 0.60 5.57
N VAL A 38 18.22 0.66 4.27
CA VAL A 38 17.22 0.97 3.23
C VAL A 38 16.16 -0.11 3.07
N THR A 39 16.53 -1.39 3.23
CA THR A 39 15.59 -2.51 3.18
C THR A 39 14.58 -2.42 4.32
N TRP A 40 15.02 -2.04 5.52
CA TRP A 40 14.11 -1.77 6.64
C TRP A 40 13.15 -0.62 6.36
N ALA A 41 13.64 0.49 5.78
CA ALA A 41 12.78 1.61 5.39
C ALA A 41 11.72 1.21 4.36
N LEU A 42 12.10 0.38 3.39
CA LEU A 42 11.18 -0.18 2.37
C LEU A 42 10.10 -1.06 3.01
N TRP A 43 10.46 -1.94 3.94
CA TRP A 43 9.49 -2.74 4.69
C TRP A 43 8.55 -1.88 5.53
N ALA A 44 9.07 -0.86 6.21
CA ALA A 44 8.25 0.06 7.00
C ALA A 44 7.25 0.84 6.12
N LEU A 45 7.69 1.36 4.98
CA LEU A 45 6.83 2.04 4.00
C LEU A 45 5.75 1.12 3.45
N THR A 46 6.10 -0.14 3.16
CA THR A 46 5.16 -1.18 2.70
C THR A 46 4.09 -1.44 3.76
N LEU A 47 4.50 -1.63 5.02
CA LEU A 47 3.59 -1.89 6.13
C LEU A 47 2.63 -0.72 6.35
N LEU A 48 3.13 0.52 6.32
CA LEU A 48 2.31 1.72 6.46
C LEU A 48 1.29 1.86 5.34
N ALA A 49 1.69 1.60 4.09
CA ALA A 49 0.79 1.64 2.94
C ALA A 49 -0.33 0.59 3.07
N LEU A 50 0.02 -0.65 3.45
CA LEU A 50 -0.94 -1.72 3.68
C LEU A 50 -1.92 -1.39 4.81
N LEU A 51 -1.43 -0.82 5.92
CA LEU A 51 -2.28 -0.38 7.02
C LEU A 51 -3.26 0.72 6.59
N GLY A 52 -2.79 1.71 5.82
CA GLY A 52 -3.65 2.77 5.28
C GLY A 52 -4.73 2.24 4.34
N ILE A 53 -4.36 1.32 3.44
CA ILE A 53 -5.28 0.65 2.52
C ILE A 53 -6.29 -0.21 3.31
N ALA A 54 -5.84 -1.04 4.24
CA ALA A 54 -6.69 -1.89 5.07
C ALA A 54 -7.67 -1.07 5.93
N TRP A 55 -7.22 0.06 6.50
CA TRP A 55 -8.08 0.97 7.25
C TRP A 55 -9.19 1.54 6.37
N SER A 56 -8.84 2.00 5.17
CA SER A 56 -9.81 2.54 4.21
C SER A 56 -10.84 1.49 3.77
N GLY A 57 -10.39 0.25 3.53
CA GLY A 57 -11.26 -0.89 3.22
C GLY A 57 -12.18 -1.27 4.38
N ARG A 58 -11.66 -1.30 5.62
CA ARG A 58 -12.46 -1.55 6.83
C ARG A 58 -13.46 -0.44 7.11
N ALA A 59 -13.11 0.81 6.89
CA ALA A 59 -14.02 1.95 7.04
C ALA A 59 -15.16 1.88 6.00
N ALA A 60 -14.83 1.63 4.73
CA ALA A 60 -15.82 1.41 3.68
C ALA A 60 -16.69 0.18 3.98
N TRP A 61 -16.12 -0.87 4.59
CA TRP A 61 -16.87 -2.05 4.94
C TRP A 61 -17.90 -1.76 6.05
N ARG A 62 -17.46 -1.13 7.14
CA ARG A 62 -18.37 -0.71 8.22
C ARG A 62 -19.50 0.19 7.73
N ALA A 63 -19.19 1.15 6.85
CA ALA A 63 -20.20 2.02 6.26
C ALA A 63 -21.24 1.24 5.43
N ARG A 64 -20.82 0.20 4.69
CA ARG A 64 -21.74 -0.65 3.92
C ARG A 64 -22.64 -1.49 4.82
N HIS A 65 -22.14 -2.01 5.95
CA HIS A 65 -22.95 -2.77 6.91
C HIS A 65 -23.99 -1.89 7.59
N ALA A 66 -23.63 -0.66 7.96
CA ALA A 66 -24.57 0.30 8.53
C ALA A 66 -25.66 0.68 7.51
N ALA A 67 -25.31 0.86 6.23
CA ALA A 67 -26.27 1.16 5.17
C ALA A 67 -27.16 -0.04 4.79
N ALA A 68 -26.64 -1.27 4.84
CA ALA A 68 -27.39 -2.48 4.53
C ALA A 68 -28.51 -2.78 5.55
N ALA A 69 -28.34 -2.35 6.81
CA ALA A 69 -29.36 -2.50 7.85
C ALA A 69 -30.65 -1.67 7.60
N ALA A 70 -30.66 -0.76 6.61
CA ALA A 70 -31.74 0.22 6.40
C ALA A 70 -32.73 -0.04 5.23
N ARG A 71 -32.65 -1.15 4.46
CA ARG A 71 -33.46 -1.49 3.22
C ARG A 71 -33.27 -0.54 1.99
N PRO A 72 -33.67 -0.95 0.76
CA PRO A 72 -33.24 -2.10 -0.04
C PRO A 72 -32.15 -1.74 -1.09
N ALA A 73 -31.60 -2.80 -1.71
CA ALA A 73 -30.34 -2.93 -2.45
C ALA A 73 -30.16 -2.14 -3.77
N GLY A 74 -30.96 -1.12 -4.06
CA GLY A 74 -30.96 -0.42 -5.36
C GLY A 74 -30.15 0.88 -5.42
N ASP A 75 -29.64 1.37 -4.29
CA ASP A 75 -29.14 2.74 -4.19
C ASP A 75 -27.62 2.84 -4.36
N ARG A 76 -27.14 3.94 -4.97
CA ARG A 76 -25.72 4.29 -5.25
C ARG A 76 -24.80 4.08 -4.04
N ARG A 77 -25.38 4.11 -2.84
CA ARG A 77 -24.80 3.85 -1.52
C ARG A 77 -24.21 2.45 -1.34
N HIS A 78 -24.65 1.43 -2.09
CA HIS A 78 -24.07 0.08 -2.06
C HIS A 78 -22.91 -0.12 -3.05
N PHE A 79 -22.91 0.61 -4.17
CA PHE A 79 -21.89 0.47 -5.22
C PHE A 79 -20.56 1.15 -4.86
N LEU A 80 -20.63 2.35 -4.26
CA LEU A 80 -19.48 3.13 -3.80
C LEU A 80 -18.53 2.39 -2.82
N PRO A 81 -19.02 1.68 -1.77
CA PRO A 81 -18.15 0.93 -0.87
C PRO A 81 -17.56 -0.32 -1.53
N LEU A 82 -18.27 -0.97 -2.46
CA LEU A 82 -17.74 -2.11 -3.22
C LEU A 82 -16.59 -1.66 -4.14
N LEU A 83 -16.78 -0.57 -4.89
CA LEU A 83 -15.71 0.02 -5.70
C LEU A 83 -14.51 0.41 -4.85
N THR A 84 -14.73 0.99 -3.67
CA THR A 84 -13.62 1.37 -2.77
C THR A 84 -12.87 0.13 -2.26
N ALA A 85 -13.56 -0.98 -2.01
CA ALA A 85 -12.92 -2.25 -1.63
C ALA A 85 -12.12 -2.86 -2.79
N LEU A 86 -12.63 -2.84 -4.02
CA LEU A 86 -11.91 -3.30 -5.21
C LEU A 86 -10.66 -2.43 -5.48
N VAL A 87 -10.78 -1.12 -5.36
CA VAL A 87 -9.64 -0.19 -5.49
C VAL A 87 -8.60 -0.45 -4.40
N ALA A 88 -9.02 -0.73 -3.17
CA ALA A 88 -8.11 -1.11 -2.09
C ALA A 88 -7.39 -2.45 -2.38
N LEU A 89 -8.08 -3.43 -2.97
CA LEU A 89 -7.48 -4.70 -3.38
C LEU A 89 -6.42 -4.50 -4.47
N VAL A 90 -6.73 -3.74 -5.52
CA VAL A 90 -5.78 -3.43 -6.60
C VAL A 90 -4.56 -2.68 -6.07
N ALA A 91 -4.78 -1.70 -5.18
CA ALA A 91 -3.71 -0.97 -4.50
C ALA A 91 -2.82 -1.92 -3.68
N ALA A 92 -3.40 -2.86 -2.93
CA ALA A 92 -2.65 -3.85 -2.16
C ALA A 92 -1.83 -4.79 -3.05
N ILE A 93 -2.40 -5.27 -4.17
CA ILE A 93 -1.67 -6.08 -5.16
C ILE A 93 -0.47 -5.31 -5.71
N GLY A 94 -0.67 -4.02 -6.04
CA GLY A 94 0.41 -3.16 -6.49
C GLY A 94 1.53 -3.01 -5.47
N VAL A 95 1.21 -2.86 -4.17
CA VAL A 95 2.20 -2.82 -3.08
C VAL A 95 2.98 -4.13 -2.97
N VAL A 96 2.28 -5.27 -3.01
CA VAL A 96 2.91 -6.60 -2.92
C VAL A 96 3.85 -6.83 -4.11
N PHE A 97 3.41 -6.49 -5.31
CA PHE A 97 4.23 -6.61 -6.51
C PHE A 97 5.50 -5.77 -6.43
N THR A 98 5.43 -4.57 -5.85
CA THR A 98 6.60 -3.68 -5.70
C THR A 98 7.53 -4.08 -4.57
N ALA A 99 7.03 -4.79 -3.55
CA ALA A 99 7.85 -5.32 -2.46
C ALA A 99 8.56 -6.63 -2.84
N LEU A 100 8.02 -7.39 -3.80
CA LEU A 100 8.60 -8.64 -4.28
C LEU A 100 10.07 -8.55 -4.73
N PRO A 101 10.49 -7.57 -5.56
CA PRO A 101 11.91 -7.44 -5.95
C PRO A 101 12.83 -7.15 -4.76
N VAL A 102 12.35 -6.42 -3.74
CA VAL A 102 13.11 -6.13 -2.51
C VAL A 102 13.38 -7.40 -1.70
N ALA A 103 12.47 -8.38 -1.77
CA ALA A 103 12.62 -9.66 -1.09
C ALA A 103 13.49 -10.66 -1.88
N LEU A 104 13.53 -10.56 -3.21
CA LEU A 104 14.18 -11.53 -4.09
C LEU A 104 15.58 -11.13 -4.56
N LEU A 105 15.87 -9.82 -4.63
CA LEU A 105 17.12 -9.31 -5.19
C LEU A 105 17.86 -8.39 -4.20
N PRO A 106 19.20 -8.34 -4.26
CA PRO A 106 19.95 -7.29 -3.59
C PRO A 106 19.49 -5.93 -4.11
N THR A 107 19.29 -4.97 -3.22
CA THR A 107 18.71 -3.65 -3.51
C THR A 107 19.49 -2.84 -4.55
N CYS A 108 20.79 -3.13 -4.70
CA CYS A 108 21.64 -2.58 -5.74
C CYS A 108 22.46 -3.74 -6.33
N ALA A 109 22.21 -4.06 -7.59
CA ALA A 109 23.05 -4.94 -8.40
C ALA A 109 23.92 -4.08 -9.33
#